data_AF-A0A2E8UFZ5-F1
#
_entry.id   AF-A0A2E8UFZ5-F1
#
_cell.length_a   1.000
_cell.length_b   1.000
_cell.length_c   1.000
_cell.angle_alpha   90.00
_cell.angle_beta   90.00
_cell.angle_gamma   90.00
#
_symmetry.space_group_name_H-M   'P 1'
#
loop_
_entity.id
_entity.type
_entity.pdbx_description
1 polymer ?
#
loop_
_entity_poly.entity_id
_entity_poly.type
_entity_poly.pdbx_seq_one_letter_code
_entity_poly.pdbx_strand_id
1 'polypeptide(L)' 'MKKIKIDEYSYILWDEVGKFTLHTSVYGPSGAEVYYFERGFVKARQRRHYAGASPLIPIRWDA' A
#
# COMPACT_ATOMS: atom_id res chain seq x y z
N MET A 1 -2.34 15.29 -10.93
CA MET A 1 -2.25 13.90 -10.47
C MET A 1 -0.79 13.55 -10.17
N LYS A 2 -0.40 13.37 -8.89
CA LYS A 2 0.97 12.98 -8.47
C LYS A 2 1.00 11.48 -8.18
N LYS A 3 1.97 10.76 -8.77
CA LYS A 3 2.19 9.33 -8.49
C LYS A 3 3.27 9.17 -7.43
N ILE A 4 2.93 8.52 -6.32
CA ILE A 4 3.88 8.18 -5.25
C ILE A 4 4.08 6.67 -5.29
N LYS A 5 5.28 6.22 -5.69
CA LYS A 5 5.62 4.79 -5.65
C LYS A 5 5.83 4.39 -4.19
N ILE A 6 5.17 3.29 -3.79
CA ILE A 6 5.43 2.64 -2.51
C ILE A 6 6.48 1.54 -2.73
N ASP A 7 6.27 0.72 -3.77
CA ASP A 7 7.18 -0.35 -4.19
C ASP A 7 6.97 -0.68 -5.68
N GLU A 8 7.52 -1.80 -6.14
CA GLU A 8 7.43 -2.26 -7.54
C GLU A 8 6.01 -2.65 -7.98
N TYR A 9 5.13 -3.02 -7.05
CA TYR A 9 3.77 -3.50 -7.31
C TYR A 9 2.71 -2.47 -6.95
N SER A 10 3.06 -1.46 -6.14
CA SER A 10 2.08 -0.62 -5.47
C SER A 10 2.43 0.86 -5.53
N TYR A 11 1.43 1.68 -5.81
CA TYR A 11 1.56 3.13 -5.91
C TYR A 11 0.26 3.84 -5.55
N ILE A 12 0.38 5.11 -5.17
CA ILE A 12 -0.75 5.99 -4.89
C ILE A 12 -0.85 7.04 -5.97
N LEU A 13 -2.07 7.24 -6.47
CA LEU A 13 -2.44 8.38 -7.30
C LEU A 13 -3.09 9.43 -6.39
N TRP A 14 -2.43 10.56 -6.28
CA TRP A 14 -2.96 11.72 -5.60
C TRP A 14 -3.64 12.62 -6.63
N ASP A 15 -4.97 12.72 -6.56
CA ASP A 15 -5.76 13.46 -7.54
C ASP A 15 -5.81 14.94 -7.17
N GLU A 16 -6.33 15.27 -5.98
CA GLU A 16 -6.56 16.62 -5.46
C GLU A 16 -6.52 16.63 -3.92
N VAL A 17 -6.57 17.79 -3.27
CA VAL A 17 -6.45 17.93 -1.80
C VAL A 17 -7.44 16.99 -1.08
N GLY A 18 -6.90 15.97 -0.43
CA GLY A 18 -7.66 15.02 0.38
C GLY A 18 -8.23 13.80 -0.36
N LYS A 19 -8.00 13.65 -1.67
CA LYS A 19 -8.40 12.45 -2.43
C LYS A 19 -7.19 11.73 -3.00
N PHE A 20 -7.08 10.45 -2.69
CA PHE A 20 -6.08 9.58 -3.27
C PHE A 20 -6.67 8.20 -3.59
N THR A 21 -6.11 7.55 -4.60
CA THR A 21 -6.44 6.18 -5.00
C THR A 21 -5.22 5.29 -4.81
N LEU A 22 -5.38 4.18 -4.10
CA LEU A 22 -4.33 3.16 -3.93
C LEU A 22 -4.45 2.11 -5.04
N HIS A 23 -3.38 1.94 -5.81
CA HIS A 23 -3.27 0.88 -6.81
C HIS A 23 -2.23 -0.12 -6.35
N THR A 24 -2.64 -1.38 -6.22
CA THR A 24 -1.76 -2.51 -5.90
C THR A 24 -1.97 -3.60 -6.95
N SER A 25 -0.88 -4.05 -7.56
CA SER A 25 -0.88 -5.21 -8.45
C SER A 25 -0.56 -6.44 -7.61
N VAL A 26 -1.57 -7.28 -7.38
CA VAL A 26 -1.37 -8.56 -6.68
C VAL A 26 -1.33 -9.66 -7.73
N TYR A 27 -0.18 -10.31 -7.89
CA TYR A 27 -0.03 -11.47 -8.76
C TYR A 27 0.41 -12.70 -7.95
N GLY A 28 -0.33 -13.80 -8.09
CA GLY A 28 0.01 -15.12 -7.56
C GLY A 28 -1.09 -15.79 -6.70
N PRO A 29 -1.13 -17.14 -6.66
CA PRO A 29 -2.24 -17.92 -6.09
C PRO A 29 -2.32 -17.94 -4.55
N SER A 30 -1.51 -17.17 -3.83
CA SER A 30 -1.26 -17.47 -2.41
C SER A 30 -1.23 -16.29 -1.45
N GLY A 31 -1.52 -15.04 -1.84
CA GLY A 31 -1.65 -13.98 -0.83
C GLY A 31 -2.14 -12.63 -1.32
N ALA A 32 -2.75 -11.88 -0.42
CA ALA A 32 -3.24 -10.51 -0.60
C ALA A 32 -2.32 -9.51 0.08
N GLU A 33 -2.15 -8.33 -0.52
CA GLU A 33 -1.55 -7.20 0.18
C GLU A 33 -2.60 -6.49 1.04
N VAL A 34 -2.28 -6.23 2.30
CA VAL A 34 -3.12 -5.53 3.26
C VAL A 34 -2.45 -4.22 3.66
N TYR A 35 -3.20 -3.14 3.54
CA TYR A 35 -2.75 -1.78 3.84
C TYR A 35 -3.40 -1.26 5.10
N TYR A 36 -2.60 -0.67 5.98
CA TYR A 36 -3.04 -0.09 7.24
C TYR A 36 -3.04 1.43 7.13
N PHE A 37 -4.19 2.03 7.40
CA PHE A 37 -4.41 3.47 7.32
C PHE A 37 -4.60 4.04 8.72
N GLU A 38 -3.98 5.19 8.99
CA GLU A 38 -4.17 5.96 10.21
C GLU A 38 -4.36 7.43 9.83
N ARG A 39 -5.45 8.05 10.30
CA ARG A 39 -5.81 9.45 9.99
C ARG A 39 -5.79 9.77 8.48
N GLY A 40 -6.19 8.80 7.65
CA GLY A 40 -6.22 8.93 6.19
C GLY A 40 -4.88 8.69 5.48
N PHE A 41 -3.79 8.43 6.21
CA PHE A 41 -2.48 8.14 5.61
C PHE A 41 -2.15 6.65 5.71
N VAL A 42 -1.56 6.09 4.66
CA VAL A 42 -1.01 4.73 4.73
C VAL A 42 0.19 4.74 5.68
N LYS A 43 0.11 3.95 6.75
CA LYS A 43 1.17 3.81 7.75
C LYS A 43 2.06 2.61 7.47
N ALA A 44 1.47 1.52 6.98
CA ALA A 44 2.19 0.28 6.76
C ALA A 44 1.46 -0.63 5.79
N ARG A 45 2.19 -1.61 5.27
CA ARG A 45 1.66 -2.72 4.48
C ARG A 45 2.10 -4.07 5.05
N GLN A 46 1.34 -5.10 4.75
CA GLN A 46 1.64 -6.48 5.11
C GLN A 46 1.19 -7.41 3.99
N ARG A 47 1.98 -8.43 3.67
CA ARG A 47 1.55 -9.50 2.78
C ARG A 47 0.92 -10.61 3.60
N ARG A 48 -0.33 -10.94 3.30
CA ARG A 48 -1.06 -12.05 3.95
C ARG A 48 -1.21 -13.20 3.00
N HIS A 49 -0.86 -14.38 3.47
CA HIS A 49 -1.01 -15.66 2.79
C HIS A 49 -1.88 -16.58 3.66
N TYR A 50 -2.44 -17.64 3.08
CA TYR A 50 -3.20 -18.63 3.87
C TYR A 50 -2.37 -19.29 4.98
N ALA A 51 -1.05 -19.39 4.79
CA ALA A 51 -0.12 -20.00 5.75
C ALA A 51 0.49 -19.01 6.77
N GLY A 52 0.10 -17.73 6.74
CA GLY A 52 0.62 -16.73 7.67
C GLY A 52 0.77 -15.34 7.05
N ALA A 53 1.31 -14.42 7.83
CA ALA A 53 1.50 -13.03 7.41
C ALA A 53 2.97 -12.63 7.48
N SER A 54 3.43 -11.87 6.49
CA SER A 54 4.75 -11.24 6.52
C SER A 54 4.85 -10.24 7.68
N PRO A 55 6.06 -9.82 8.06
CA PRO A 55 6.24 -8.66 8.92
C PRO A 55 5.54 -7.43 8.35
N LEU A 56 5.09 -6.56 9.25
CA LEU A 56 4.51 -5.27 8.90
C LEU A 56 5.62 -4.34 8.41
N ILE A 57 5.48 -3.80 7.20
CA ILE A 57 6.45 -2.90 6.58
C ILE A 57 5.91 -1.47 6.70
N PRO A 58 6.51 -0.61 7.55
CA PRO A 58 6.09 0.79 7.67
C PRO A 58 6.40 1.54 6.38
N ILE A 59 5.42 2.31 5.88
CA ILE A 59 5.57 3.15 4.71
C ILE A 59 5.99 4.53 5.19
N ARG A 60 7.17 4.98 4.74
CA ARG A 60 7.66 6.34 4.97
C ARG A 60 7.31 7.20 3.78
N TRP A 61 6.74 8.35 4.06
CA TRP A 61 6.50 9.39 3.09
C TRP A 61 7.68 10.33 3.15
N ASP A 62 8.56 10.28 2.15
CA ASP A 62 9.54 11.35 1.97
C ASP A 62 8.77 12.56 1.45
N ALA A 63 8.68 13.60 2.28
CA ALA A 63 7.98 14.85 1.98
C ALA A 63 8.71 15.66 0.91
#